data_AF-A0A0J9TFE0-F1
#
_entry.id   AF-A0A0J9TFE0-F1
#
_cell.length_a   1.000
_cell.length_b   1.000
_cell.length_c   1.000
_cell.angle_alpha   90.00
_cell.angle_beta   90.00
_cell.angle_gamma   90.00
#
_symmetry.space_group_name_H-M   'P 1'
#
loop_
_entity.id
_entity.type
_entity.pdbx_description
1 polymer ?
#
loop_
_entity_poly.entity_id
_entity_poly.type
_entity_poly.pdbx_seq_one_letter_code
_entity_poly.pdbx_strand_id
1 'polypeptide(L)'
;MKSKYTTTAKHNKGCIYRENIPEQFLFFFLIFYLLIVLYVLRNTPYKNIILLYIVPCVLLFKVSFICLPRFIHFLHEKGLCGVDLNKTSKDKVAEPIGLFPSILYFIFTLFYQLLYYDDHKIVSR
;
A
#
# COMPACT_ATOMS: atom_id res chain seq x y z
N MET A 1 -23.24 42.84 -14.35
CA MET A 1 -23.92 41.62 -14.83
C MET A 1 -22.96 40.45 -14.65
N LYS A 2 -23.32 39.45 -13.84
CA LYS A 2 -22.43 38.36 -13.38
C LYS A 2 -22.16 37.34 -14.49
N SER A 3 -20.90 36.92 -14.59
CA SER A 3 -20.34 35.90 -15.49
C SER A 3 -21.10 34.56 -15.39
N LYS A 4 -21.59 34.06 -16.53
CA LYS A 4 -22.23 32.74 -16.71
C LYS A 4 -21.20 31.68 -17.09
N TYR A 5 -20.32 31.33 -16.16
CA TYR A 5 -19.50 30.11 -16.27
C TYR A 5 -19.38 29.40 -14.91
N THR A 6 -20.54 29.08 -14.33
CA THR A 6 -20.65 28.04 -13.30
C THR A 6 -21.55 26.94 -13.84
N THR A 7 -21.04 26.19 -14.82
CA THR A 7 -21.54 24.85 -15.12
C THR A 7 -20.69 23.88 -14.33
N THR A 8 -21.18 23.55 -13.14
CA THR A 8 -20.76 22.41 -12.33
C THR A 8 -20.86 21.15 -13.18
N ALA A 9 -19.74 20.75 -13.77
CA ALA A 9 -19.62 19.48 -14.47
C ALA A 9 -19.86 18.37 -13.44
N LYS A 10 -21.03 17.72 -13.55
CA LYS A 10 -21.36 16.44 -12.89
C LYS A 10 -20.24 15.43 -13.15
N HIS A 11 -19.31 15.33 -12.21
CA HIS A 11 -18.23 14.33 -12.22
C HIS A 11 -18.74 13.00 -11.65
N ASN A 12 -19.83 12.45 -12.22
CA ASN A 12 -20.24 11.06 -11.98
C ASN A 12 -19.65 10.16 -13.07
N LYS A 13 -18.32 10.18 -13.19
CA LYS A 13 -17.58 9.07 -13.79
C LYS A 13 -16.75 8.51 -12.66
N GLY A 14 -17.24 7.43 -12.05
CA GLY A 14 -16.43 6.66 -11.12
C GLY A 14 -15.09 6.42 -11.80
N CYS A 15 -14.01 6.97 -11.24
CA CYS A 15 -12.67 6.66 -11.68
C CYS A 15 -12.49 5.16 -11.45
N ILE A 16 -12.72 4.37 -12.50
CA ILE A 16 -12.41 2.95 -12.50
C ILE A 16 -10.89 2.91 -12.45
N TYR A 17 -10.35 2.70 -11.25
CA TYR A 17 -8.94 2.41 -11.07
C TYR A 17 -8.66 1.10 -11.80
N ARG A 18 -8.09 1.22 -13.00
CA ARG A 18 -7.70 0.07 -13.80
C ARG A 18 -6.27 -0.26 -13.39
N GLU A 19 -6.12 -1.29 -12.58
CA GLU A 19 -4.79 -1.82 -12.26
C GLU A 19 -4.09 -2.21 -13.56
N ASN A 20 -2.94 -1.59 -13.83
CA ASN A 20 -2.12 -1.93 -14.99
C ASN A 20 -1.51 -3.34 -14.87
N ILE A 21 -1.45 -3.90 -13.67
CA ILE A 21 -0.87 -5.21 -13.37
C ILE A 21 -1.89 -6.01 -12.53
N PRO A 22 -2.26 -7.23 -12.93
CA PRO A 22 -3.21 -8.04 -12.16
C PRO A 22 -2.65 -8.42 -10.78
N GLU A 23 -3.52 -8.33 -9.76
CA GLU A 23 -3.19 -8.72 -8.37
C GLU A 23 -2.51 -10.09 -8.28
N GLN A 24 -2.95 -11.07 -9.07
CA GLN A 24 -2.41 -12.43 -9.08
C GLN A 24 -0.92 -12.49 -9.39
N PHE A 25 -0.44 -11.67 -10.34
CA PHE A 25 0.98 -11.63 -10.69
C PHE A 25 1.81 -11.02 -9.56
N LEU A 26 1.33 -9.90 -8.98
CA LEU A 26 2.00 -9.25 -7.86
C LEU A 26 2.02 -10.14 -6.62
N PHE A 27 0.95 -10.91 -6.39
CA PHE A 27 0.90 -11.91 -5.33
C PHE A 27 1.91 -13.03 -5.57
N PHE A 28 2.02 -13.54 -6.80
CA PHE A 28 3.04 -14.53 -7.15
C PHE A 28 4.46 -14.01 -6.88
N PHE A 29 4.76 -12.78 -7.27
CA PHE A 29 6.05 -12.14 -6.96
C PHE A 29 6.30 -12.02 -5.45
N LEU A 30 5.28 -11.66 -4.67
CA LEU A 30 5.39 -11.61 -3.21
C LEU A 30 5.73 -12.98 -2.63
N ILE A 31 5.01 -14.04 -3.03
CA ILE A 31 5.28 -15.39 -2.54
C ILE A 31 6.67 -15.85 -2.93
N PHE A 32 7.08 -15.62 -4.19
CA PHE A 32 8.42 -15.95 -4.66
C PHE A 32 9.51 -15.24 -3.85
N TYR A 33 9.34 -13.95 -3.58
CA TYR A 33 10.22 -13.18 -2.73
C TYR A 33 10.31 -13.77 -1.30
N LEU A 34 9.17 -14.08 -0.69
CA LEU A 34 9.12 -14.66 0.66
C LEU A 34 9.80 -16.04 0.73
N LEU A 35 9.69 -16.85 -0.33
CA LEU A 35 10.40 -18.13 -0.43
C LEU A 35 11.92 -17.93 -0.47
N ILE A 36 12.41 -16.94 -1.21
CA ILE A 36 13.84 -16.58 -1.22
C ILE A 36 14.29 -16.14 0.18
N VAL A 37 13.52 -15.27 0.83
CA VAL A 37 13.83 -14.80 2.19
C VAL A 37 13.91 -15.97 3.18
N LEU A 38 12.95 -16.90 3.13
CA LEU A 38 12.97 -18.12 3.94
C LEU A 38 14.19 -19.00 3.65
N TYR A 39 14.56 -19.15 2.36
CA TYR A 39 15.71 -19.94 1.95
C TYR A 39 17.01 -19.35 2.50
N VAL A 40 17.22 -18.05 2.32
CA VAL A 40 18.43 -17.34 2.79
C VAL A 40 18.56 -17.41 4.31
N LEU A 41 17.44 -17.28 5.03
CA LEU A 41 17.44 -17.16 6.49
C LEU A 41 17.25 -18.50 7.21
N ARG A 42 17.17 -19.62 6.48
CA ARG A 42 16.93 -20.98 7.01
C ARG A 42 17.85 -21.38 8.16
N ASN A 43 19.13 -20.99 8.09
CA ASN A 43 20.15 -21.36 9.05
C ASN A 43 20.46 -20.26 10.09
N THR A 44 19.63 -19.21 10.15
CA THR A 44 19.81 -18.10 11.08
C THR A 44 18.94 -18.30 12.34
N PRO A 45 19.33 -17.70 13.50
CA PRO A 45 18.48 -17.72 14.69
C PRO A 45 17.14 -17.02 14.48
N TYR A 46 17.04 -16.15 13.47
CA TYR A 46 15.84 -15.37 13.16
C TYR A 46 14.77 -16.14 12.38
N LYS A 47 15.04 -17.39 11.95
CA LYS A 47 14.15 -18.16 11.04
C LYS A 47 12.69 -18.21 11.51
N ASN A 48 12.46 -18.37 12.81
CA ASN A 48 11.12 -18.49 13.39
C ASN A 48 10.40 -17.14 13.41
N ILE A 49 11.13 -16.06 13.69
CA ILE A 49 10.60 -14.70 13.72
C ILE A 49 10.19 -14.27 12.30
N ILE A 50 11.00 -14.59 11.30
CA ILE A 50 10.69 -14.34 9.88
C ILE A 50 9.45 -15.09 9.44
N LEU A 51 9.26 -16.33 9.92
CA LEU A 51 8.08 -17.12 9.61
C LEU A 51 6.79 -16.47 10.14
N LEU A 52 6.87 -15.82 11.32
CA LEU A 52 5.77 -15.01 11.86
C LEU A 52 5.51 -13.75 11.03
N TYR A 53 6.53 -13.16 10.39
CA TYR A 53 6.37 -11.95 9.54
C TYR A 53 5.72 -12.19 8.19
N ILE A 54 5.70 -13.44 7.70
CA ILE A 54 5.03 -13.77 6.45
C ILE A 54 3.54 -13.43 6.51
N VAL A 55 2.90 -13.71 7.65
CA VAL A 55 1.47 -13.48 7.85
C VAL A 55 1.10 -12.00 7.71
N PRO A 56 1.69 -11.04 8.44
CA PRO A 56 1.40 -9.63 8.27
C PRO A 56 1.79 -9.13 6.87
N CYS A 57 2.85 -9.64 6.23
CA CYS A 57 3.18 -9.27 4.85
C CYS A 57 2.06 -9.64 3.86
N VAL A 58 1.53 -10.87 3.93
CA VAL A 58 0.43 -11.33 3.08
C VAL A 58 -0.86 -10.55 3.37
N LEU A 59 -1.13 -10.27 4.65
CA LEU A 59 -2.29 -9.50 5.07
C LEU A 59 -2.22 -8.05 4.57
N LEU A 60 -1.08 -7.37 4.77
CA LEU A 60 -0.88 -5.99 4.31
C LEU A 60 -0.91 -5.89 2.78
N PHE A 61 -0.44 -6.91 2.07
CA PHE A 61 -0.60 -6.98 0.62
C PHE A 61 -2.08 -6.95 0.23
N LYS A 62 -2.91 -7.82 0.81
CA LYS A 62 -4.36 -7.81 0.53
C LYS A 62 -5.04 -6.49 0.91
N VAL A 63 -4.70 -5.93 2.08
CA VAL A 63 -5.19 -4.62 2.50
C VAL A 63 -4.80 -3.52 1.51
N SER A 64 -3.61 -3.61 0.90
CA SER A 64 -3.15 -2.64 -0.09
C SER A 64 -4.09 -2.56 -1.28
N PHE A 65 -4.45 -3.70 -1.89
CA PHE A 65 -5.33 -3.73 -3.07
C PHE A 65 -6.76 -3.26 -2.77
N ILE A 66 -7.27 -3.57 -1.57
CA ILE A 66 -8.62 -3.14 -1.17
C ILE A 66 -8.65 -1.63 -0.86
N CYS A 67 -7.63 -1.13 -0.17
CA CYS A 67 -7.63 0.23 0.38
C CYS A 67 -7.01 1.26 -0.57
N LEU A 68 -6.09 0.88 -1.47
CA LEU A 68 -5.44 1.81 -2.38
C LEU A 68 -6.42 2.54 -3.31
N PRO A 69 -7.39 1.87 -3.98
CA PRO A 69 -8.38 2.57 -4.80
C PRO A 69 -9.25 3.53 -3.98
N ARG A 70 -9.63 3.12 -2.75
CA ARG A 70 -10.41 3.94 -1.82
C ARG A 70 -9.62 5.17 -1.37
N PHE A 71 -8.32 4.99 -1.11
CA PHE A 71 -7.42 6.07 -0.73
C PHE A 71 -7.22 7.06 -1.88
N ILE A 72 -7.04 6.58 -3.10
CA ILE A 72 -6.97 7.42 -4.31
C ILE A 72 -8.26 8.23 -4.47
N HIS A 73 -9.42 7.59 -4.33
CA HIS A 73 -10.72 8.27 -4.39
C HIS A 73 -10.82 9.38 -3.32
N PHE A 74 -10.45 9.06 -2.07
CA PHE A 74 -10.43 10.02 -0.97
C PHE A 74 -9.53 11.22 -1.28
N LEU A 75 -8.32 11.01 -1.81
CA LEU A 75 -7.43 12.10 -2.20
C LEU A 75 -8.06 12.99 -3.27
N HIS A 76 -8.67 12.40 -4.30
CA HIS A 76 -9.39 13.15 -5.32
C HIS A 76 -10.56 13.98 -4.75
N GLU A 77 -11.36 13.40 -3.85
CA GLU A 77 -12.47 14.12 -3.19
C GLU A 77 -11.98 15.30 -2.35
N LYS A 78 -10.81 15.18 -1.72
CA LYS A 78 -10.19 16.26 -0.95
C LYS A 78 -9.47 17.30 -1.82
N GLY A 79 -9.48 17.13 -3.14
CA GLY A 79 -8.74 17.99 -4.06
C GLY A 79 -7.23 17.81 -3.98
N LEU A 80 -6.76 16.77 -3.30
CA LEU A 80 -5.36 16.40 -3.15
C LEU A 80 -4.90 15.64 -4.41
N CYS A 81 -4.69 16.41 -5.47
CA CYS A 81 -4.29 15.89 -6.78
C CYS A 81 -3.45 16.91 -7.56
N GLY A 82 -2.45 16.42 -8.28
CA GLY A 82 -1.57 17.20 -9.17
C GLY A 82 -1.90 16.94 -10.64
N VAL A 83 -1.34 17.76 -11.53
CA VAL A 83 -1.35 17.49 -12.98
C VAL A 83 -0.01 16.87 -13.32
N ASP A 84 -0.03 15.76 -14.05
CA ASP A 84 1.20 15.15 -14.56
C ASP A 84 1.82 16.05 -15.65
N LEU A 85 2.92 16.73 -15.31
CA LEU A 85 3.61 17.66 -16.21
C LEU A 85 4.31 16.94 -17.37
N ASN A 86 4.53 15.63 -17.25
CA ASN A 86 5.24 14.83 -18.26
C ASN A 86 4.30 14.21 -19.31
N LYS A 87 2.98 14.34 -19.14
CA LYS A 87 1.99 13.84 -20.08
C LYS A 87 1.30 14.98 -20.79
N THR A 88 1.02 14.77 -22.08
CA THR A 88 0.17 15.68 -22.87
C THR A 88 -1.27 15.66 -22.39
N SER A 89 -1.73 14.57 -21.75
CA SER A 89 -3.03 14.54 -21.08
C SER A 89 -2.94 15.24 -19.72
N LYS A 90 -3.82 16.24 -19.51
CA LYS A 90 -3.93 16.99 -18.25
C LYS A 90 -4.75 16.23 -17.21
N ASP A 91 -4.58 14.91 -17.14
CA ASP A 91 -5.29 14.08 -16.19
C ASP A 91 -4.76 14.38 -14.78
N LYS A 92 -5.68 14.45 -13.82
CA LYS A 92 -5.33 14.68 -12.42
C LYS A 92 -4.81 13.37 -11.82
N VAL A 93 -3.68 13.43 -11.13
CA VAL A 93 -3.06 12.30 -10.42
C VAL A 93 -3.20 12.55 -8.92
N ALA A 94 -3.56 11.51 -8.15
CA ALA A 94 -3.71 11.63 -6.69
C ALA A 94 -2.35 11.86 -6.00
N GLU A 95 -2.26 12.87 -5.13
CA GLU A 95 -1.05 13.24 -4.41
C GLU A 95 -1.40 13.68 -2.98
N PRO A 96 -0.69 13.24 -1.91
CA PRO A 96 0.53 12.43 -1.92
C PRO A 96 0.25 10.92 -1.85
N ILE A 97 0.43 10.21 -2.97
CA ILE A 97 0.21 8.76 -3.03
C ILE A 97 1.17 7.96 -2.14
N GLY A 98 2.37 8.49 -1.87
CA GLY A 98 3.38 7.88 -1.00
C GLY A 98 2.99 7.80 0.48
N LEU A 99 1.94 8.52 0.90
CA LEU A 99 1.41 8.41 2.26
C LEU A 99 0.86 7.02 2.54
N PHE A 100 0.23 6.38 1.55
CA PHE A 100 -0.35 5.05 1.70
C PHE A 100 0.68 3.96 2.04
N PRO A 101 1.75 3.74 1.25
CA PRO A 101 2.78 2.77 1.61
C PRO A 101 3.49 3.11 2.92
N SER A 102 3.61 4.40 3.28
CA SER A 102 4.18 4.82 4.56
C SER A 102 3.33 4.37 5.76
N ILE A 103 2.00 4.49 5.66
CA ILE A 103 1.07 3.98 6.69
C ILE A 103 1.17 2.45 6.82
N LEU A 104 1.21 1.74 5.69
CA LEU A 104 1.34 0.28 5.70
C LEU A 104 2.65 -0.18 6.33
N TYR A 105 3.75 0.51 6.03
CA TYR A 105 5.05 0.25 6.64
C TYR A 105 5.02 0.53 8.15
N PHE A 106 4.41 1.63 8.58
CA PHE A 106 4.25 1.93 10.00
C PHE A 106 3.48 0.82 10.73
N ILE A 107 2.36 0.37 10.16
CA ILE A 107 1.58 -0.77 10.70
C ILE A 107 2.44 -2.03 10.78
N PHE A 108 3.21 -2.33 9.72
CA PHE A 108 4.14 -3.46 9.72
C PHE A 108 5.16 -3.38 10.87
N THR A 109 5.76 -2.21 11.09
CA THR A 109 6.72 -2.01 12.18
C THR A 109 6.10 -2.17 13.57
N LEU A 110 4.83 -1.81 13.75
CA LEU A 110 4.12 -2.07 15.00
C LEU A 110 3.91 -3.57 15.24
N PHE A 111 3.52 -4.33 14.21
CA PHE A 111 3.47 -5.79 14.32
C PHE A 111 4.83 -6.39 14.65
N TYR A 112 5.89 -5.88 14.02
CA TYR A 112 7.27 -6.26 14.34
C TYR A 112 7.62 -6.02 15.80
N GLN A 113 7.37 -4.82 16.30
CA GLN A 113 7.65 -4.48 17.69
C GLN A 113 6.85 -5.35 18.66
N LEU A 114 5.56 -5.56 18.42
CA LEU A 114 4.70 -6.40 19.27
C LEU A 114 5.22 -7.84 19.37
N LEU A 115 5.64 -8.43 18.25
CA LEU A 115 6.18 -9.80 18.22
C LEU A 115 7.57 -9.88 18.86
N TYR A 116 8.42 -8.87 18.66
CA TYR A 116 9.80 -8.88 19.14
C TYR A 116 9.95 -8.47 20.61
N TYR A 117 9.01 -7.70 21.15
CA TYR A 117 9.05 -7.22 22.53
C TYR A 117 8.84 -8.36 23.56
N ASP A 118 8.08 -9.41 23.21
CA ASP A 118 7.93 -10.58 24.07
C ASP A 118 9.16 -11.52 24.03
N ASP A 119 9.85 -11.62 22.89
CA ASP A 119 10.99 -12.55 22.71
C ASP A 119 12.21 -12.15 23.58
N HIS A 120 12.47 -10.84 23.76
CA HIS A 120 13.53 -10.36 24.65
C HIS A 120 13.26 -10.56 26.15
N LYS A 121 11.99 -10.73 26.56
CA LYS A 121 11.69 -11.14 27.94
C LYS A 121 11.98 -12.62 28.18
N ILE A 122 11.87 -13.46 27.16
CA ILE A 122 12.08 -14.92 27.27
C ILE A 122 13.56 -15.27 27.41
N VAL A 123 14.47 -14.46 26.84
CA VAL A 123 15.94 -14.66 27.00
C VAL A 123 16.47 -14.10 28.34
N SER A 124 15.66 -13.35 29.09
CA SER A 124 16.04 -12.74 30.37
C SER A 124 15.58 -13.49 31.62
N ARG A 125 15.05 -14.71 31.48
CA ARG A 125 14.68 -15.58 32.61
C ARG A 125 15.55 -16.82 32.71
#